data_AF-A0ABD0YHC9-F1
#
_entry.id   AF-A0ABD0YHC9-F1
#
_cell.length_a   1.000
_cell.length_b   1.000
_cell.length_c   1.000
_cell.angle_alpha   90.00
_cell.angle_beta   90.00
_cell.angle_gamma   90.00
#
_symmetry.space_group_name_H-M   'P 1'
#
loop_
_entity.id
_entity.type
_entity.pdbx_description
1 polymer ?
#
loop_
_entity_poly.entity_id
_entity_poly.type
_entity_poly.pdbx_seq_one_letter_code
_entity_poly.pdbx_strand_id
1 'polypeptide(L)'
;MHRCAARCCDNSIDSMENVHNCVQNCSASLNEAQEYVQTELSSVQNRLQRCVLDCSDSIKDKMGPSPSESEVKRYNADFENCAVKCVDRHVELLPTMLARMKEVLGKNYQKNLNVSL
;
A
#
# COMPACT_ATOMS: atom_id res chain seq x y z
N MET A 1 -5.56 21.01 7.39
CA MET A 1 -6.97 20.61 7.30
C MET A 1 -7.88 21.47 8.19
N HIS A 2 -7.97 21.27 9.51
CA HIS A 2 -8.98 21.97 10.35
C HIS A 2 -8.92 23.50 10.34
N ARG A 3 -7.73 24.11 10.39
CA ARG A 3 -7.60 25.58 10.26
C ARG A 3 -8.04 26.12 8.89
N CYS A 4 -7.85 25.33 7.83
CA CYS A 4 -8.33 25.69 6.50
C CYS A 4 -9.87 25.65 6.47
N ALA A 5 -10.46 24.58 6.99
CA ALA A 5 -11.92 24.43 7.06
C ALA A 5 -12.59 25.55 7.89
N ALA A 6 -11.98 25.94 9.02
CA ALA A 6 -12.47 27.07 9.81
C ALA A 6 -12.54 28.38 8.99
N ARG A 7 -11.49 28.69 8.22
CA ARG A 7 -11.48 29.86 7.33
C ARG A 7 -12.54 29.79 6.23
N CYS A 8 -12.82 28.60 5.69
CA CYS A 8 -13.91 28.42 4.73
C CYS A 8 -15.26 28.79 5.36
N CYS A 9 -15.47 28.45 6.63
CA CYS A 9 -16.72 28.72 7.35
C CYS A 9 -16.87 30.18 7.82
N ASP A 10 -15.75 30.91 7.98
CA ASP A 10 -15.76 32.33 8.36
C ASP A 10 -16.29 33.24 7.23
N ASN A 11 -16.38 32.75 5.98
CA ASN A 11 -16.89 33.52 4.87
C ASN A 11 -18.44 33.53 4.85
N SER A 12 -19.03 34.59 5.38
CA SER A 12 -20.49 34.76 5.45
C SER A 12 -21.16 35.18 4.14
N ILE A 13 -20.38 35.42 3.08
CA ILE A 13 -20.86 35.90 1.77
C ILE A 13 -21.03 34.73 0.78
N ASP A 14 -20.27 33.66 0.96
CA ASP A 14 -20.30 32.50 0.06
C ASP A 14 -21.56 31.66 0.24
N SER A 15 -21.99 31.02 -0.86
CA SER A 15 -23.05 30.01 -0.79
C SER A 15 -22.59 28.81 0.06
N MET A 16 -23.54 28.11 0.66
CA MET A 16 -23.25 26.87 1.40
C MET A 16 -22.51 25.82 0.54
N GLU A 17 -22.81 25.75 -0.75
CA GLU A 17 -22.14 24.85 -1.69
C GLU A 17 -20.65 25.21 -1.86
N ASN A 18 -20.33 26.50 -1.99
CA ASN A 18 -18.95 26.96 -2.11
C ASN A 18 -18.16 26.71 -0.81
N VAL A 19 -18.78 26.95 0.35
CA VAL A 19 -18.18 26.63 1.65
C VAL A 19 -17.91 25.13 1.76
N HIS A 20 -18.86 24.28 1.34
CA HIS A 20 -18.68 22.83 1.35
C HIS A 20 -17.50 22.39 0.48
N ASN A 21 -17.41 22.88 -0.77
CA ASN A 21 -16.32 22.57 -1.68
C ASN A 21 -14.96 23.04 -1.13
N CYS A 22 -14.90 24.23 -0.52
CA CYS A 22 -13.70 24.73 0.16
C CYS A 22 -13.24 23.78 1.28
N VAL A 23 -14.17 23.32 2.14
CA VAL A 23 -13.86 22.38 3.23
C VAL A 23 -13.37 21.03 2.70
N GLN A 24 -13.95 20.51 1.61
CA GLN A 24 -13.48 19.27 0.97
C GLN A 24 -12.02 19.41 0.53
N ASN A 25 -11.70 20.52 -0.14
CA ASN A 25 -10.35 20.80 -0.63
C ASN A 25 -9.31 20.89 0.50
N CYS A 26 -9.70 21.29 1.72
CA CYS A 26 -8.81 21.33 2.87
C CYS A 26 -8.27 19.94 3.32
N SER A 27 -8.89 18.85 2.85
CA SER A 27 -8.46 17.47 3.12
C SER A 27 -7.91 16.74 1.89
N ALA A 28 -8.13 17.27 0.68
CA ALA A 28 -7.83 16.59 -0.58
C ALA A 28 -6.39 16.06 -0.65
N SER A 29 -5.39 16.91 -0.44
CA SER A 29 -3.98 16.49 -0.51
C SER A 29 -3.58 15.45 0.54
N LEU A 30 -4.23 15.45 1.70
CA LEU A 30 -3.99 14.44 2.73
C LEU A 30 -4.61 13.09 2.33
N ASN A 31 -5.83 13.13 1.79
CA ASN A 31 -6.52 11.94 1.31
C ASN A 31 -5.75 11.30 0.15
N GLU A 32 -5.26 12.09 -0.81
CA GLU A 32 -4.41 11.64 -1.91
C GLU A 32 -3.12 10.97 -1.41
N ALA A 33 -2.46 11.58 -0.42
CA ALA A 33 -1.26 11.01 0.19
C ALA A 33 -1.55 9.66 0.88
N GLN A 34 -2.67 9.59 1.61
CA GLN A 34 -3.11 8.36 2.28
C GLN A 34 -3.45 7.25 1.28
N GLU A 35 -4.18 7.58 0.22
CA GLU A 35 -4.51 6.64 -0.86
C GLU A 35 -3.23 6.09 -1.51
N TYR A 36 -2.29 6.98 -1.84
CA TYR A 36 -1.02 6.57 -2.45
C TYR A 36 -0.22 5.59 -1.56
N VAL A 37 -0.10 5.87 -0.27
CA VAL A 37 0.56 4.95 0.68
C VAL A 37 -0.17 3.61 0.75
N GLN A 38 -1.51 3.63 0.79
CA GLN A 38 -2.30 2.42 0.80
C GLN A 38 -2.09 1.58 -0.46
N THR A 39 -2.01 2.21 -1.64
CA THR A 39 -1.74 1.53 -2.91
C THR A 39 -0.38 0.84 -2.92
N GLU A 40 0.67 1.52 -2.46
CA GLU A 40 2.04 0.95 -2.41
C GLU A 40 2.11 -0.25 -1.45
N LEU A 41 1.48 -0.16 -0.27
CA LEU A 41 1.40 -1.27 0.68
C LEU A 41 0.60 -2.45 0.12
N SER A 42 -0.56 -2.20 -0.48
CA SER A 42 -1.38 -3.23 -1.13
C SER A 42 -0.62 -3.92 -2.26
N SER A 43 0.22 -3.18 -3.01
CA SER A 43 1.07 -3.76 -4.05
C SER A 43 2.07 -4.78 -3.50
N VAL A 44 2.75 -4.47 -2.39
CA VAL A 44 3.67 -5.40 -1.73
C VAL A 44 2.93 -6.62 -1.19
N GLN A 45 1.80 -6.42 -0.52
CA GLN A 45 0.97 -7.52 0.01
C GLN A 45 0.50 -8.47 -1.10
N ASN A 46 -0.03 -7.94 -2.20
CA ASN A 46 -0.48 -8.73 -3.35
C ASN A 46 0.65 -9.54 -3.98
N ARG A 47 1.87 -8.99 -4.05
CA ARG A 47 3.03 -9.71 -4.58
C ARG A 47 3.49 -10.82 -3.64
N LEU A 48 3.49 -10.58 -2.33
CA LEU A 48 3.81 -11.60 -1.33
C LEU A 48 2.80 -12.76 -1.37
N GLN A 49 1.50 -12.45 -1.40
CA GLN A 49 0.45 -13.46 -1.50
C GLN A 49 0.62 -14.35 -2.74
N ARG A 50 0.87 -13.75 -3.92
CA ARG A 50 1.14 -14.50 -5.14
C ARG A 50 2.40 -15.37 -5.03
N CYS A 51 3.47 -14.86 -4.45
CA CYS A 51 4.70 -15.65 -4.24
C CYS A 51 4.44 -16.91 -3.40
N VAL A 52 3.66 -16.78 -2.31
CA VAL A 52 3.31 -17.93 -1.45
C VAL A 52 2.36 -18.90 -2.16
N LEU A 53 1.43 -18.41 -2.99
CA LEU A 53 0.60 -19.26 -3.83
C LEU A 53 1.45 -20.05 -4.84
N ASP A 54 2.41 -19.42 -5.49
CA ASP A 54 3.34 -20.09 -6.42
C ASP A 54 4.15 -21.19 -5.70
N CYS A 55 4.54 -20.97 -4.43
CA CYS A 55 5.14 -22.02 -3.60
C CYS A 55 4.19 -23.21 -3.40
N SER A 56 2.91 -22.94 -3.10
CA SER A 56 1.91 -24.00 -2.90
C SER A 56 1.73 -24.83 -4.17
N ASP A 57 1.59 -24.17 -5.30
CA ASP A 57 1.35 -24.84 -6.58
C ASP A 57 2.57 -25.64 -7.04
N SER A 58 3.78 -25.08 -6.87
CA SER A 58 5.03 -25.80 -7.12
C SER A 58 5.20 -27.07 -6.29
N ILE A 59 4.60 -27.12 -5.09
CA ILE A 59 4.64 -28.31 -4.23
C ILE A 59 3.58 -29.32 -4.67
N LYS A 60 2.37 -28.87 -5.01
CA LYS A 60 1.31 -29.74 -5.55
C LYS A 60 1.76 -30.46 -6.82
N ASP A 61 2.44 -29.74 -7.72
CA ASP A 61 2.97 -30.31 -8.97
C ASP A 61 3.98 -31.43 -8.73
N LYS A 62 4.73 -31.39 -7.61
CA LYS A 62 5.71 -32.42 -7.23
C LYS A 62 5.10 -33.57 -6.44
N MET A 63 4.05 -33.32 -5.68
CA MET A 63 3.52 -34.24 -4.68
C MET A 63 2.76 -35.44 -5.28
N GLY A 64 2.25 -35.32 -6.50
CA GLY A 64 1.52 -36.39 -7.17
C GLY A 64 0.19 -36.75 -6.46
N PRO A 65 -0.58 -37.72 -6.99
CA PRO A 65 -1.95 -37.97 -6.51
C PRO A 65 -2.06 -38.77 -5.20
N SER A 66 -0.99 -39.41 -4.72
CA SER A 66 -1.03 -40.23 -3.49
C SER A 66 0.34 -40.27 -2.80
N PRO A 67 0.77 -39.18 -2.15
CA PRO A 67 2.04 -39.12 -1.44
C PRO A 67 2.02 -39.97 -0.17
N SER A 68 3.17 -40.55 0.18
CA SER A 68 3.39 -41.14 1.51
C SER A 68 3.45 -40.07 2.61
N GLU A 69 3.25 -40.45 3.87
CA GLU A 69 3.36 -39.51 5.00
C GLU A 69 4.73 -38.84 5.10
N SER A 70 5.80 -39.57 4.77
CA SER A 70 7.17 -39.04 4.70
C SER A 70 7.33 -37.99 3.60
N GLU A 71 6.68 -38.19 2.46
CA GLU A 71 6.69 -37.21 1.36
C GLU A 71 5.90 -35.97 1.72
N VAL A 72 4.73 -36.12 2.34
CA VAL A 72 3.93 -34.98 2.85
C VAL A 72 4.76 -34.12 3.81
N LYS A 73 5.44 -34.75 4.78
CA LYS A 73 6.32 -34.04 5.73
C LYS A 73 7.44 -33.28 5.02
N ARG A 74 8.12 -33.92 4.06
CA ARG A 74 9.19 -33.29 3.25
C ARG A 74 8.65 -32.09 2.47
N TYR A 75 7.54 -32.26 1.77
CA TYR A 75 6.95 -31.22 0.94
C TYR A 75 6.39 -30.03 1.74
N ASN A 76 5.89 -30.28 2.95
CA ASN A 76 5.52 -29.20 3.88
C ASN A 76 6.73 -28.36 4.28
N ALA A 77 7.86 -29.01 4.61
CA ALA A 77 9.09 -28.29 4.91
C ALA A 77 9.61 -27.51 3.68
N ASP A 78 9.49 -28.08 2.48
CA ASP A 78 9.85 -27.37 1.24
C ASP A 78 8.95 -26.15 0.99
N PHE A 79 7.64 -26.27 1.26
CA PHE A 79 6.70 -25.14 1.19
C PHE A 79 7.08 -24.04 2.18
N GLU A 80 7.32 -24.39 3.45
CA GLU A 80 7.70 -23.43 4.50
C GLU A 80 9.00 -22.70 4.13
N ASN A 81 10.02 -23.43 3.68
CA ASN A 81 11.28 -22.84 3.21
C ASN A 81 11.08 -21.90 2.00
N CYS A 82 10.16 -22.23 1.10
CA CYS A 82 9.80 -21.36 -0.02
C CYS A 82 9.08 -20.08 0.46
N ALA A 83 8.12 -20.22 1.37
CA ALA A 83 7.37 -19.10 1.93
C ALA A 83 8.27 -18.12 2.71
N VAL A 84 9.24 -18.62 3.47
CA VAL A 84 10.25 -17.78 4.15
C VAL A 84 11.03 -16.95 3.12
N LYS A 85 11.51 -17.55 2.03
CA LYS A 85 12.21 -16.84 0.96
C LYS A 85 11.34 -15.77 0.29
N CYS A 86 10.04 -16.01 0.16
CA CYS A 86 9.11 -14.97 -0.30
C CYS A 86 9.09 -13.78 0.67
N VAL A 87 8.99 -14.02 1.97
CA VAL A 87 9.01 -12.97 3.00
C VAL A 87 10.33 -12.21 2.96
N ASP A 88 11.48 -12.90 2.99
CA ASP A 88 12.81 -12.27 2.97
C ASP A 88 12.96 -11.33 1.76
N ARG A 89 12.65 -11.84 0.57
CA ARG A 89 12.68 -11.05 -0.68
C ARG A 89 11.78 -9.82 -0.59
N HIS A 90 10.60 -9.93 0.02
CA HIS A 90 9.67 -8.82 0.12
C HIS A 90 10.06 -7.80 1.20
N VAL A 91 10.66 -8.26 2.30
CA VAL A 91 11.23 -7.40 3.35
C VAL A 91 12.38 -6.56 2.81
N GLU A 92 13.27 -7.15 2.01
CA GLU A 92 14.37 -6.45 1.34
C GLU A 92 13.91 -5.32 0.40
N LEU A 93 12.68 -5.40 -0.12
CA LEU A 93 12.11 -4.38 -1.00
C LEU A 93 11.48 -3.20 -0.25
N LEU A 94 11.18 -3.35 1.05
CA LEU A 94 10.50 -2.32 1.85
C LEU A 94 11.28 -0.99 1.92
N PRO A 95 12.61 -0.96 2.12
CA PRO A 95 13.36 0.29 2.15
C PRO A 95 13.25 1.07 0.84
N THR A 96 13.31 0.38 -0.30
CA THR A 96 13.19 0.99 -1.63
C THR A 96 11.78 1.51 -1.89
N MET A 97 10.76 0.77 -1.47
CA MET A 97 9.36 1.24 -1.52
C MET A 97 9.20 2.51 -0.66
N LEU A 98 9.72 2.50 0.57
CA LEU A 98 9.65 3.63 1.48
C LEU A 98 10.36 4.87 0.92
N ALA A 99 11.54 4.69 0.32
CA ALA A 99 12.27 5.79 -0.32
C ALA A 99 11.47 6.43 -1.45
N ARG A 100 10.88 5.60 -2.32
CA ARG A 100 10.01 6.06 -3.42
C ARG A 100 8.78 6.80 -2.90
N MET A 101 8.12 6.27 -1.86
CA MET A 101 6.97 6.94 -1.26
C MET A 101 7.33 8.32 -0.72
N LYS A 102 8.43 8.42 0.02
CA LYS A 102 8.92 9.71 0.54
C LYS A 102 9.20 10.71 -0.58
N GLU A 103 9.81 10.26 -1.67
CA GLU A 103 10.12 11.11 -2.83
C GLU A 103 8.84 11.66 -3.48
N VAL A 104 7.87 10.79 -3.79
CA VAL A 104 6.61 11.16 -4.42
C VAL A 104 5.79 12.09 -3.52
N LEU A 105 5.62 11.73 -2.25
CA LEU A 105 4.88 12.54 -1.29
C LEU A 105 5.56 13.89 -1.03
N GLY A 106 6.89 13.92 -0.98
CA GLY A 106 7.66 15.16 -0.85
C GLY A 106 7.47 16.11 -2.04
N LYS A 107 7.54 15.57 -3.27
CA LYS A 107 7.26 16.35 -4.50
C LYS A 107 5.84 16.90 -4.51
N ASN A 108 4.85 16.10 -4.14
CA ASN A 108 3.44 16.52 -4.10
C ASN A 108 3.21 17.60 -3.03
N TYR A 109 3.86 17.47 -1.87
CA TYR A 109 3.80 18.48 -0.81
C TYR A 109 4.36 19.83 -1.27
N GLN A 110 5.53 19.84 -1.93
CA GLN A 110 6.13 21.07 -2.47
C GLN A 110 5.28 21.71 -3.57
N LYS A 111 4.67 20.91 -4.44
CA LYS A 111 3.75 21.39 -5.47
C LYS A 111 2.55 22.11 -4.84
N ASN A 112 1.95 21.54 -3.79
CA ASN A 112 0.78 22.11 -3.12
C ASN A 112 1.09 23.41 -2.35
N LEU A 113 2.31 23.54 -1.81
CA LEU A 113 2.78 24.80 -1.22
C LEU A 113 2.88 25.93 -2.25
N ASN A 114 3.33 25.63 -3.47
CA ASN A 114 3.48 26.61 -4.55
C ASN A 114 2.16 27.03 -5.21
N VAL A 115 1.06 26.31 -4.95
CA VAL A 115 -0.31 26.66 -5.42
C VAL A 115 -1.07 27.47 -4.36
N SER A 116 -0.54 27.54 -3.13
CA SER A 116 -1.14 28.27 -2.00
C SER A 116 -0.55 29.68 -1.82
N LEU A 117 0.35 30.10 -2.72
CA LEU A 117 0.97 31.43 -2.84
C LEU A 117 0.52 32.05 -4.17
#